data_AF-A0A267TB13-F1
#
_entry.id   AF-A0A267TB13-F1
#
_cell.length_a   1.000
_cell.length_b   1.000
_cell.length_c   1.000
_cell.angle_alpha   90.00
_cell.angle_beta   90.00
_cell.angle_gamma   90.00
#
_symmetry.space_group_name_H-M   'P 1'
#
loop_
_entity.id
_entity.type
_entity.pdbx_description
1 polymer ?
#
loop_
_entity_poly.entity_id
_entity_poly.type
_entity_poly.pdbx_seq_one_letter_code
_entity_poly.pdbx_strand_id
1 'polypeptide(L)'
;MLFGGCSTQQEQNNKRVIDDTLNSGIEQNTKFILTETNNCEQTRLSYQFDILIDFKRYTDTKEKLDSCLLKIFIKDKVKKSTIDSFSIVSTFYVSGMFMSCDSMTSFTTNFNTDRKIVDNYFGDLVVVDINFDGKDDIAVINDSGGTGGPFYSYYTQTKDKKFIKDQYLTDSVTYFPDKIDKTKKRLTTLVVANAYSVGEHTYHLDRNSYKWRAIRHKIIGEQKE
;
A
#
# COMPACT_ATOMS: atom_id res chain seq x y z
N MET A 1 -56.06 -40.24 -36.78
CA MET A 1 -56.30 -40.95 -35.50
C MET A 1 -56.40 -39.89 -34.41
N LEU A 2 -57.62 -39.79 -33.86
CA LEU A 2 -58.09 -39.20 -32.59
C LEU A 2 -57.35 -37.96 -32.03
N PHE A 3 -57.94 -36.75 -32.19
CA PHE A 3 -58.94 -36.09 -31.31
C PHE A 3 -58.33 -35.67 -29.97
N GLY A 4 -58.08 -34.38 -29.70
CA GLY A 4 -59.08 -33.35 -29.29
C GLY A 4 -58.62 -32.84 -27.92
N GLY A 5 -58.86 -31.63 -27.42
CA GLY A 5 -59.60 -30.45 -27.85
C GLY A 5 -59.58 -29.43 -26.68
N CYS A 6 -59.89 -28.18 -27.02
CA CYS A 6 -60.50 -27.11 -26.20
C CYS A 6 -59.88 -26.57 -24.89
N SER A 7 -59.43 -25.30 -25.00
CA SER A 7 -60.09 -24.07 -24.50
C SER A 7 -60.28 -23.80 -22.98
N THR A 8 -59.52 -22.79 -22.52
CA THR A 8 -59.88 -21.55 -21.76
C THR A 8 -60.58 -21.54 -20.38
N GLN A 9 -60.19 -20.48 -19.63
CA GLN A 9 -60.81 -19.78 -18.48
C GLN A 9 -60.31 -20.22 -17.08
N GLN A 10 -59.62 -19.33 -16.35
CA GLN A 10 -60.14 -18.41 -15.30
C GLN A 10 -60.64 -19.21 -14.07
N GLU A 11 -60.39 -18.91 -12.79
CA GLU A 11 -59.88 -17.76 -12.04
C GLU A 11 -59.85 -18.22 -10.55
N GLN A 12 -59.22 -17.43 -9.67
CA GLN A 12 -59.45 -17.31 -8.21
C GLN A 12 -58.75 -18.23 -7.19
N ASN A 13 -57.80 -17.57 -6.49
CA ASN A 13 -57.71 -17.37 -5.04
C ASN A 13 -57.91 -18.56 -4.09
N ASN A 14 -56.84 -18.88 -3.34
CA ASN A 14 -57.01 -18.96 -1.89
C ASN A 14 -55.73 -18.56 -1.13
N LYS A 15 -55.90 -17.59 -0.23
CA LYS A 15 -54.89 -17.14 0.72
C LYS A 15 -54.66 -18.23 1.77
N ARG A 16 -53.42 -18.62 2.00
CA ARG A 16 -52.96 -19.03 3.34
C ARG A 16 -51.79 -18.16 3.73
N VAL A 17 -52.10 -17.27 4.67
CA VAL A 17 -51.15 -16.66 5.60
C VAL A 17 -50.47 -17.80 6.34
N ILE A 18 -49.17 -17.95 6.16
CA ILE A 18 -48.32 -18.65 7.11
C ILE A 18 -47.41 -17.57 7.66
N ASP A 19 -47.81 -17.10 8.83
CA ASP A 19 -46.98 -16.36 9.76
C ASP A 19 -46.04 -17.38 10.39
N ASP A 20 -44.79 -17.42 9.95
CA ASP A 20 -43.72 -18.16 10.63
C ASP A 20 -42.64 -17.15 11.04
N THR A 21 -42.85 -16.65 12.25
CA THR A 21 -41.79 -16.08 13.07
C THR A 21 -40.84 -17.20 13.45
N LEU A 22 -39.67 -17.31 12.80
CA LEU A 22 -38.42 -17.76 13.42
C LEU A 22 -37.27 -17.58 12.42
N ASN A 23 -36.52 -16.50 12.55
CA ASN A 23 -35.11 -16.53 12.21
C ASN A 23 -34.33 -16.05 13.43
N SER A 24 -34.23 -16.98 14.38
CA SER A 24 -33.15 -17.04 15.34
C SER A 24 -31.83 -16.76 14.64
N GLY A 25 -31.06 -15.82 15.19
CA GLY A 25 -29.78 -15.39 14.66
C GLY A 25 -28.89 -16.57 14.27
N ILE A 26 -28.65 -16.70 12.98
CA ILE A 26 -27.46 -17.37 12.49
C ILE A 26 -26.35 -16.33 12.65
N GLU A 27 -25.70 -16.32 13.81
CA GLU A 27 -24.33 -15.79 13.87
C GLU A 27 -23.51 -16.62 12.89
N GLN A 28 -23.35 -16.11 11.66
CA GLN A 28 -22.39 -16.65 10.74
C GLN A 28 -21.03 -16.45 11.40
N ASN A 29 -20.52 -17.54 11.97
CA ASN A 29 -19.24 -17.67 12.63
C ASN A 29 -18.12 -17.50 11.57
N THR A 30 -18.02 -16.27 11.06
CA THR A 30 -17.11 -15.88 9.99
C THR A 30 -15.72 -15.81 10.60
N LYS A 31 -14.80 -16.61 10.03
CA LYS A 31 -13.40 -16.69 10.50
C LYS A 31 -12.73 -15.31 10.50
N PHE A 32 -13.08 -14.44 9.56
CA PHE A 32 -12.53 -13.10 9.43
C PHE A 32 -13.64 -12.06 9.50
N ILE A 33 -13.43 -11.04 10.35
CA ILE A 33 -14.29 -9.87 10.45
C ILE A 33 -13.53 -8.64 9.95
N LEU A 34 -14.21 -7.77 9.19
CA LEU A 34 -13.65 -6.47 8.80
C LEU A 34 -13.65 -5.55 10.03
N THR A 35 -12.48 -5.12 10.49
CA THR A 35 -12.31 -4.32 11.72
C THR A 35 -11.97 -2.86 11.44
N GLU A 36 -11.26 -2.57 10.37
CA GLU A 36 -10.94 -1.19 9.96
C GLU A 36 -11.13 -1.03 8.46
N THR A 37 -11.58 0.15 8.04
CA THR A 37 -11.58 0.57 6.64
C THR A 37 -11.26 2.04 6.52
N ASN A 38 -10.50 2.39 5.48
CA ASN A 38 -10.31 3.77 5.10
C ASN A 38 -10.34 3.89 3.57
N ASN A 39 -11.04 4.91 3.09
CA ASN A 39 -11.07 5.28 1.67
C ASN A 39 -10.70 6.74 1.56
N CYS A 40 -9.68 7.03 0.77
CA CYS A 40 -8.93 8.25 0.91
C CYS A 40 -8.34 8.66 -0.44
N GLU A 41 -8.69 9.85 -0.93
CA GLU A 41 -8.13 10.42 -2.17
C GLU A 41 -7.18 11.56 -1.82
N GLN A 42 -5.95 11.47 -2.33
CA GLN A 42 -4.90 12.43 -2.09
C GLN A 42 -4.46 13.06 -3.41
N THR A 43 -4.67 14.37 -3.50
CA THR A 43 -4.43 15.17 -4.70
C THR A 43 -3.17 16.04 -4.59
N ARG A 44 -2.49 16.03 -3.43
CA ARG A 44 -1.32 16.89 -3.18
C ARG A 44 0.03 16.20 -3.38
N LEU A 45 0.06 14.90 -3.67
CA LEU A 45 1.33 14.13 -3.69
C LEU A 45 2.10 14.18 -5.01
N SER A 46 1.45 14.43 -6.13
CA SER A 46 2.12 14.47 -7.44
C SER A 46 1.50 15.56 -8.30
N TYR A 47 2.28 16.15 -9.20
CA TYR A 47 1.75 17.02 -10.25
C TYR A 47 1.16 16.22 -11.42
N GLN A 48 1.43 14.92 -11.50
CA GLN A 48 1.14 14.05 -12.65
C GLN A 48 -0.12 13.20 -12.45
N PHE A 49 -0.44 12.84 -11.22
CA PHE A 49 -1.57 11.98 -10.88
C PHE A 49 -2.14 12.28 -9.48
N ASP A 50 -3.33 11.74 -9.22
CA ASP A 50 -3.93 11.65 -7.90
C ASP A 50 -3.89 10.18 -7.43
N ILE A 51 -3.83 9.97 -6.12
CA ILE A 51 -3.79 8.64 -5.51
C ILE A 51 -5.08 8.43 -4.73
N LEU A 52 -5.77 7.33 -5.01
CA LEU A 52 -6.89 6.85 -4.20
C LEU A 52 -6.47 5.55 -3.53
N ILE A 53 -6.64 5.46 -2.21
CA ILE A 53 -6.45 4.24 -1.44
C ILE A 53 -7.80 3.67 -0.98
N ASP A 54 -7.92 2.34 -1.01
CA ASP A 54 -8.96 1.55 -0.35
C ASP A 54 -8.24 0.56 0.58
N PHE A 55 -8.28 0.86 1.87
CA PHE A 55 -7.66 0.09 2.94
C PHE A 55 -8.72 -0.69 3.72
N LYS A 56 -8.42 -1.96 4.00
CA LYS A 56 -9.26 -2.87 4.78
C LYS A 56 -8.38 -3.72 5.71
N ARG A 57 -8.71 -3.75 6.99
CA ARG A 57 -8.13 -4.68 7.98
C ARG A 57 -9.17 -5.73 8.34
N TYR A 58 -8.77 -7.00 8.25
CA TYR A 58 -9.56 -8.14 8.67
C TYR A 58 -8.89 -8.78 9.87
N THR A 59 -9.65 -9.06 10.92
CA THR A 59 -9.15 -9.76 12.11
C THR A 59 -9.71 -11.18 12.14
N ASP A 60 -8.84 -12.16 12.33
CA ASP A 60 -9.25 -13.54 12.57
C ASP A 60 -9.86 -13.67 13.98
N THR A 61 -11.13 -14.04 14.06
CA THR A 61 -11.85 -14.15 15.34
C THR A 61 -11.42 -15.35 16.18
N LYS A 62 -10.69 -16.31 15.59
CA LYS A 62 -10.20 -17.53 16.23
C LYS A 62 -8.72 -17.44 16.57
N GLU A 63 -7.90 -17.01 15.60
CA GLU A 63 -6.44 -16.99 15.72
C GLU A 63 -5.91 -15.61 16.15
N LYS A 64 -6.75 -14.57 16.16
CA LYS A 64 -6.38 -13.16 16.47
C LYS A 64 -5.24 -12.62 15.60
N LEU A 65 -5.18 -13.10 14.36
CA LEU A 65 -4.24 -12.61 13.35
C LEU A 65 -4.94 -11.59 12.45
N ASP A 66 -4.29 -10.45 12.25
CA ASP A 66 -4.76 -9.44 11.32
C ASP A 66 -4.24 -9.72 9.90
N SER A 67 -5.10 -9.47 8.91
CA SER A 67 -4.76 -9.46 7.50
C SER A 67 -5.25 -8.14 6.91
N CYS A 68 -4.35 -7.39 6.32
CA CYS A 68 -4.64 -6.10 5.71
C CYS A 68 -4.58 -6.21 4.19
N LEU A 69 -5.56 -5.59 3.53
CA LEU A 69 -5.60 -5.40 2.09
C LEU A 69 -5.59 -3.91 1.80
N LEU A 70 -4.54 -3.45 1.11
CA LEU A 70 -4.43 -2.10 0.59
C LEU A 70 -4.55 -2.17 -0.92
N LYS A 71 -5.53 -1.47 -1.49
CA LYS A 71 -5.61 -1.22 -2.93
C LYS A 71 -5.26 0.23 -3.20
N ILE A 72 -4.40 0.44 -4.18
CA ILE A 72 -3.98 1.76 -4.62
C ILE A 72 -4.43 1.93 -6.06
N PHE A 73 -5.14 3.01 -6.32
CA PHE A 73 -5.57 3.43 -7.65
C PHE A 73 -4.87 4.73 -8.00
N ILE A 74 -4.26 4.77 -9.16
CA ILE A 74 -3.63 5.97 -9.71
C ILE A 74 -4.56 6.56 -10.74
N LYS A 75 -4.95 7.83 -10.55
CA LYS A 75 -5.83 8.56 -11.47
C LYS A 75 -5.04 9.61 -12.22
N ASP A 76 -5.29 9.73 -13.52
CA ASP A 76 -4.76 10.85 -14.30
C ASP A 76 -5.29 12.17 -13.72
N LYS A 77 -4.37 13.12 -13.47
CA LYS A 77 -4.69 14.41 -12.83
C LYS A 77 -5.79 15.19 -13.55
N VAL A 78 -5.77 15.15 -14.88
CA VAL A 78 -6.63 15.96 -15.75
C VAL A 78 -7.89 15.21 -16.11
N LYS A 79 -7.74 13.97 -16.61
CA LYS A 79 -8.88 13.16 -17.07
C LYS A 79 -9.68 12.55 -15.93
N LYS A 80 -9.10 12.48 -14.72
CA LYS A 80 -9.66 11.82 -13.52
C LYS A 80 -9.96 10.33 -13.67
N SER A 81 -9.63 9.73 -14.81
CA SER A 81 -9.71 8.30 -15.07
C SER A 81 -8.58 7.55 -14.38
N THR A 82 -8.87 6.37 -13.84
CA THR A 82 -7.85 5.44 -13.35
C THR A 82 -6.93 5.02 -14.49
N ILE A 83 -5.63 5.25 -14.33
CA ILE A 83 -4.59 4.85 -15.30
C ILE A 83 -3.86 3.58 -14.87
N ASP A 84 -3.80 3.31 -13.57
CA ASP A 84 -3.25 2.08 -13.06
C ASP A 84 -3.76 1.75 -11.66
N SER A 85 -3.53 0.51 -11.23
CA SER A 85 -3.81 0.10 -9.86
C SER A 85 -2.98 -1.10 -9.46
N PHE A 86 -2.66 -1.20 -8.18
CA PHE A 86 -2.02 -2.38 -7.61
C PHE A 86 -2.54 -2.62 -6.18
N SER A 87 -2.16 -3.75 -5.60
CA SER A 87 -2.59 -4.12 -4.25
C SER A 87 -1.43 -4.70 -3.45
N ILE A 88 -1.47 -4.45 -2.14
CA ILE A 88 -0.54 -5.00 -1.16
C ILE A 88 -1.38 -5.73 -0.12
N VAL A 89 -0.98 -6.96 0.17
CA VAL A 89 -1.51 -7.75 1.27
C VAL A 89 -0.41 -7.87 2.31
N SER A 90 -0.72 -7.57 3.57
CA SER A 90 0.24 -7.65 4.67
C SER A 90 -0.46 -8.07 5.97
N THR A 91 0.20 -8.90 6.75
CA THR A 91 -0.19 -9.23 8.14
C THR A 91 0.57 -8.39 9.16
N PHE A 92 1.41 -7.46 8.72
CA PHE A 92 2.39 -6.75 9.55
C PHE A 92 2.15 -5.24 9.63
N TYR A 93 0.97 -4.75 9.26
CA TYR A 93 0.60 -3.36 9.51
C TYR A 93 0.18 -3.15 10.96
N VAL A 94 0.88 -2.25 11.65
CA VAL A 94 0.50 -1.80 12.99
C VAL A 94 -0.78 -0.94 12.92
N SER A 95 -1.47 -0.81 14.05
CA SER A 95 -2.72 -0.04 14.14
C SER A 95 -2.50 1.42 13.70
N GLY A 96 -3.48 1.98 12.99
CA GLY A 96 -3.46 3.37 12.51
C GLY A 96 -2.77 3.59 11.16
N MET A 97 -1.97 2.64 10.66
CA MET A 97 -1.42 2.72 9.30
C MET A 97 -2.55 2.79 8.26
N PHE A 98 -2.40 3.69 7.29
CA PHE A 98 -3.36 4.00 6.24
C PHE A 98 -4.72 4.50 6.73
N MET A 99 -4.87 4.86 8.00
CA MET A 99 -6.13 5.41 8.54
C MET A 99 -6.26 6.94 8.37
N SER A 100 -5.19 7.62 7.96
CA SER A 100 -5.19 9.06 7.66
C SER A 100 -4.58 9.35 6.30
N CYS A 101 -5.21 10.21 5.49
CA CYS A 101 -4.61 10.67 4.23
C CYS A 101 -3.39 11.58 4.42
N ASP A 102 -3.27 12.18 5.60
CA ASP A 102 -2.17 13.09 5.93
C ASP A 102 -0.95 12.34 6.48
N SER A 103 -0.99 11.01 6.56
CA SER A 103 0.18 10.19 6.89
C SER A 103 1.17 10.05 5.72
N MET A 104 0.76 10.41 4.51
CA MET A 104 1.54 10.33 3.27
C MET A 104 2.52 11.51 3.12
N THR A 105 3.61 11.30 2.38
CA THR A 105 4.62 12.34 2.06
C THR A 105 4.89 12.42 0.56
N SER A 106 5.24 13.60 0.07
CA SER A 106 5.77 13.76 -1.28
C SER A 106 6.99 14.66 -1.31
N PHE A 107 8.09 14.13 -1.82
CA PHE A 107 9.29 14.89 -2.14
C PHE A 107 9.17 15.63 -3.48
N THR A 108 8.16 15.30 -4.29
CA THR A 108 7.89 16.00 -5.55
C THR A 108 7.18 17.33 -5.31
N THR A 109 6.20 17.35 -4.41
CA THR A 109 5.38 18.54 -4.14
C THR A 109 5.71 19.20 -2.80
N ASN A 110 6.67 18.66 -2.05
CA ASN A 110 7.03 19.02 -0.68
C ASN A 110 5.92 18.79 0.36
N PHE A 111 4.88 18.03 0.03
CA PHE A 111 3.82 17.71 0.98
C PHE A 111 4.33 16.84 2.14
N ASN A 112 4.16 17.31 3.39
CA ASN A 112 4.58 16.63 4.62
C ASN A 112 6.06 16.20 4.64
N THR A 113 6.94 17.01 4.04
CA THR A 113 8.40 16.76 4.05
C THR A 113 9.12 17.39 5.24
N ASP A 114 8.49 18.38 5.88
CA ASP A 114 8.96 19.12 7.04
C ASP A 114 8.62 18.45 8.38
N ARG A 115 7.81 17.39 8.35
CA ARG A 115 7.48 16.63 9.56
C ARG A 115 8.73 15.99 10.15
N LYS A 116 8.74 15.88 11.48
CA LYS A 116 9.78 15.14 12.18
C LYS A 116 9.71 13.66 11.79
N ILE A 117 10.80 13.13 11.23
CA ILE A 117 10.98 11.70 10.99
C ILE A 117 11.33 11.06 12.34
N VAL A 118 10.54 10.06 12.73
CA VAL A 118 10.73 9.26 13.95
C VAL A 118 10.78 7.80 13.52
N ASP A 119 11.75 7.05 14.03
CA ASP A 119 11.92 5.61 13.73
C ASP A 119 11.88 5.28 12.23
N ASN A 120 12.56 6.10 11.41
CA ASN A 120 12.60 5.97 9.96
C ASN A 120 11.22 5.93 9.27
N TYR A 121 10.20 6.50 9.91
CA TYR A 121 8.88 6.62 9.32
C TYR A 121 8.82 7.84 8.39
N PHE A 122 8.82 7.58 7.08
CA PHE A 122 8.68 8.61 6.04
C PHE A 122 7.25 8.73 5.51
N GLY A 123 6.33 7.91 6.02
CA GLY A 123 4.92 7.89 5.66
C GLY A 123 4.41 6.55 5.20
N ASP A 124 3.10 6.35 5.30
CA ASP A 124 2.45 5.13 4.83
C ASP A 124 2.62 4.95 3.31
N LEU A 125 2.62 6.07 2.59
CA LEU A 125 2.92 6.16 1.17
C LEU A 125 3.77 7.40 0.92
N VAL A 126 4.80 7.24 0.09
CA VAL A 126 5.74 8.30 -0.29
C VAL A 126 5.80 8.42 -1.81
N VAL A 127 5.69 9.65 -2.33
CA VAL A 127 5.90 9.97 -3.75
C VAL A 127 7.24 10.66 -3.95
N VAL A 128 8.07 10.11 -4.82
CA VAL A 128 9.42 10.62 -5.11
C VAL A 128 9.95 10.04 -6.44
N ASP A 129 10.76 10.79 -7.18
CA ASP A 129 11.59 10.28 -8.27
C ASP A 129 12.78 9.49 -7.68
N ILE A 130 12.59 8.19 -7.42
CA ILE A 130 13.56 7.35 -6.72
C ILE A 130 14.65 6.83 -7.68
N ASN A 131 14.31 6.66 -8.96
CA ASN A 131 15.21 6.13 -9.99
C ASN A 131 15.88 7.23 -10.85
N PHE A 132 15.66 8.50 -10.54
CA PHE A 132 16.30 9.65 -11.18
C PHE A 132 16.02 9.75 -12.69
N ASP A 133 14.82 9.41 -13.10
CA ASP A 133 14.36 9.51 -14.49
C ASP A 133 13.43 10.70 -14.75
N GLY A 134 13.13 11.47 -13.70
CA GLY A 134 12.28 12.65 -13.75
C GLY A 134 10.79 12.36 -13.66
N LYS A 135 10.39 11.11 -13.42
CA LYS A 135 9.01 10.71 -13.17
C LYS A 135 8.78 10.44 -11.69
N ASP A 136 7.51 10.52 -11.28
CA ASP A 136 7.15 10.27 -9.89
C ASP A 136 6.96 8.77 -9.66
N ASP A 137 7.76 8.19 -8.78
CA ASP A 137 7.62 6.82 -8.31
C ASP A 137 6.86 6.80 -6.96
N ILE A 138 6.44 5.62 -6.53
CA ILE A 138 5.67 5.40 -5.30
C ILE A 138 6.38 4.38 -4.42
N ALA A 139 6.66 4.74 -3.17
CA ALA A 139 7.04 3.80 -2.12
C ALA A 139 5.88 3.64 -1.14
N VAL A 140 5.53 2.42 -0.76
CA VAL A 140 4.41 2.13 0.14
C VAL A 140 4.87 1.20 1.24
N ILE A 141 4.54 1.48 2.49
CA ILE A 141 4.85 0.58 3.59
C ILE A 141 4.23 -0.79 3.29
N ASN A 142 5.01 -1.87 3.39
CA ASN A 142 4.53 -3.25 3.26
C ASN A 142 4.72 -4.07 4.55
N ASP A 143 5.55 -3.59 5.46
CA ASP A 143 5.81 -4.18 6.77
C ASP A 143 6.20 -3.09 7.78
N SER A 144 5.83 -3.25 9.04
CA SER A 144 6.26 -2.36 10.12
C SER A 144 7.78 -2.34 10.36
N GLY A 145 8.51 -3.39 9.97
CA GLY A 145 9.98 -3.45 9.99
C GLY A 145 10.64 -3.37 11.38
N GLY A 146 9.85 -3.51 12.45
CA GLY A 146 10.32 -3.59 13.83
C GLY A 146 11.05 -2.32 14.30
N THR A 147 12.17 -2.48 15.01
CA THR A 147 12.93 -1.37 15.60
C THR A 147 13.71 -0.53 14.58
N GLY A 148 13.84 -1.02 13.34
CA GLY A 148 14.53 -0.29 12.26
C GLY A 148 13.64 0.70 11.52
N GLY A 149 12.33 0.69 11.80
CA GLY A 149 11.32 1.40 11.04
C GLY A 149 10.76 0.58 9.89
N PRO A 150 9.75 1.12 9.18
CA PRO A 150 8.98 0.37 8.20
C PRO A 150 9.76 -0.03 6.95
N PHE A 151 9.36 -1.17 6.39
CA PHE A 151 9.80 -1.61 5.06
C PHE A 151 8.85 -1.08 4.00
N TYR A 152 9.40 -0.81 2.83
CA TYR A 152 8.68 -0.24 1.70
C TYR A 152 8.75 -1.16 0.47
N SER A 153 7.60 -1.33 -0.18
CA SER A 153 7.53 -1.76 -1.58
C SER A 153 7.62 -0.55 -2.51
N TYR A 154 8.47 -0.64 -3.51
CA TYR A 154 8.74 0.46 -4.45
C TYR A 154 8.13 0.14 -5.81
N TYR A 155 7.44 1.12 -6.39
CA TYR A 155 6.77 1.03 -7.68
C TYR A 155 7.25 2.17 -8.56
N THR A 156 7.95 1.82 -9.63
CA THR A 156 8.53 2.80 -10.56
C THR A 156 7.61 3.08 -11.73
N GLN A 157 7.55 4.35 -12.15
CA GLN A 157 6.66 4.77 -13.23
C GLN A 157 7.27 4.55 -14.61
N THR A 158 6.62 3.73 -15.43
CA THR A 158 6.99 3.52 -16.82
C THR A 158 6.57 4.70 -17.71
N LYS A 159 7.05 4.70 -18.96
CA LYS A 159 6.65 5.71 -19.96
C LYS A 159 5.14 5.73 -20.23
N ASP A 160 4.48 4.59 -20.09
CA ASP A 160 3.03 4.44 -20.29
C ASP A 160 2.21 4.73 -19.03
N LYS A 161 2.82 5.39 -18.03
CA LYS A 161 2.25 5.72 -16.72
C LYS A 161 1.79 4.49 -15.92
N LYS A 162 2.40 3.33 -16.17
CA LYS A 162 2.21 2.11 -15.36
C LYS A 162 3.20 2.08 -14.21
N PHE A 163 2.81 1.45 -13.11
CA PHE A 163 3.60 1.37 -11.89
C PHE A 163 4.04 -0.07 -11.67
N ILE A 164 5.33 -0.32 -11.91
CA ILE A 164 5.90 -1.67 -11.81
C ILE A 164 6.72 -1.75 -10.54
N LYS A 165 6.47 -2.79 -9.74
CA LYS A 165 7.23 -3.06 -8.53
C LYS A 165 8.71 -3.28 -8.89
N ASP A 166 9.60 -2.49 -8.29
CA ASP A 166 11.04 -2.69 -8.37
C ASP A 166 11.47 -3.67 -7.28
N GLN A 167 11.87 -4.87 -7.71
CA GLN A 167 12.23 -5.95 -6.80
C GLN A 167 13.52 -5.64 -6.03
N TYR A 168 14.51 -5.00 -6.65
CA TYR A 168 15.76 -4.70 -5.96
C TYR A 168 15.56 -3.64 -4.88
N LEU A 169 14.84 -2.56 -5.20
CA LEU A 169 14.50 -1.54 -4.22
C LEU A 169 13.68 -2.14 -3.07
N THR A 170 12.70 -3.00 -3.38
CA THR A 170 11.86 -3.62 -2.33
C THR A 170 12.65 -4.59 -1.44
N ASP A 171 13.45 -5.47 -2.01
CA ASP A 171 14.03 -6.59 -1.26
C ASP A 171 15.43 -6.30 -0.71
N SER A 172 16.19 -5.41 -1.37
CA SER A 172 17.59 -5.13 -1.01
C SER A 172 17.81 -3.75 -0.41
N VAL A 173 17.02 -2.75 -0.80
CA VAL A 173 17.04 -1.42 -0.15
C VAL A 173 16.11 -1.39 1.05
N THR A 174 14.88 -1.89 0.86
CA THR A 174 13.87 -2.20 1.89
C THR A 174 13.36 -0.99 2.67
N TYR A 175 14.23 -0.25 3.35
CA TYR A 175 13.90 0.98 4.08
C TYR A 175 13.87 2.17 3.14
N PHE A 176 13.00 3.14 3.42
CA PHE A 176 13.04 4.41 2.70
C PHE A 176 14.39 5.13 2.96
N PRO A 177 15.04 5.68 1.94
CA PRO A 177 16.34 6.30 2.10
C PRO A 177 16.25 7.60 2.89
N ASP A 178 17.13 7.73 3.89
CA ASP A 178 17.38 8.98 4.61
C ASP A 178 17.97 10.06 3.68
N LYS A 179 18.78 9.63 2.70
CA LYS A 179 19.39 10.54 1.72
C LYS A 179 19.21 10.07 0.29
N ILE A 180 18.77 11.00 -0.55
CA ILE A 180 18.60 10.82 -1.99
C ILE A 180 19.52 11.82 -2.71
N ASP A 181 20.67 11.34 -3.20
CA ASP A 181 21.63 12.16 -3.96
C ASP A 181 21.37 11.97 -5.46
N LYS A 182 20.58 12.89 -6.04
CA LYS A 182 20.23 12.87 -7.47
C LYS A 182 21.46 13.04 -8.38
N THR A 183 22.45 13.81 -7.96
CA THR A 183 23.65 14.11 -8.76
C THR A 183 24.51 12.86 -8.94
N LYS A 184 24.75 12.15 -7.83
CA LYS A 184 25.54 10.90 -7.82
C LYS A 184 24.68 9.67 -8.09
N LYS A 185 23.35 9.82 -8.19
CA LYS A 185 22.37 8.76 -8.31
C LYS A 185 22.54 7.70 -7.22
N ARG A 186 22.44 8.16 -5.97
CA ARG A 186 22.64 7.31 -4.79
C ARG A 186 21.49 7.43 -3.81
N LEU A 187 21.19 6.31 -3.18
CA LEU A 187 20.30 6.23 -2.03
C LEU A 187 21.13 5.81 -0.82
N THR A 188 20.90 6.43 0.33
CA THR A 188 21.51 6.01 1.60
C THR A 188 20.41 5.76 2.61
N THR A 189 20.39 4.55 3.17
CA THR A 189 19.53 4.22 4.31
C THR A 189 20.36 4.29 5.60
N LEU A 190 19.72 4.69 6.68
CA LEU A 190 20.29 4.76 8.02
C LEU A 190 19.32 4.07 8.98
N VAL A 191 19.73 2.93 9.54
CA VAL A 191 18.84 2.07 10.33
C VAL A 191 19.51 1.69 11.63
N VAL A 192 18.76 1.61 12.72
CA VAL A 192 19.27 1.13 14.00
C VAL A 192 19.84 -0.28 13.84
N ALA A 193 21.12 -0.46 14.13
CA ALA A 193 21.80 -1.75 14.08
C ALA A 193 21.81 -2.42 15.47
N ASN A 194 22.00 -1.63 16.53
CA ASN A 194 21.85 -2.04 17.93
C ASN A 194 21.63 -0.80 18.82
N ALA A 195 21.64 -0.99 20.14
CA ALA A 195 21.38 0.08 21.11
C ALA A 195 22.31 1.32 21.01
N TYR A 196 23.48 1.18 20.38
CA TYR A 196 24.50 2.22 20.33
C TYR A 196 25.00 2.53 18.91
N SER A 197 24.43 1.89 17.88
CA SER A 197 24.93 2.06 16.52
C SER A 197 23.84 2.02 15.47
N VAL A 198 24.15 2.65 14.34
CA VAL A 198 23.32 2.66 13.13
C VAL A 198 24.09 2.06 11.96
N GLY A 199 23.41 1.26 11.16
CA GLY A 199 23.87 0.79 9.87
C GLY A 199 23.60 1.84 8.80
N GLU A 200 24.65 2.27 8.10
CA GLU A 200 24.58 3.08 6.90
C GLU A 200 24.79 2.17 5.68
N HIS A 201 23.81 2.11 4.78
CA HIS A 201 23.92 1.37 3.52
C HIS A 201 23.76 2.35 2.36
N THR A 202 24.68 2.31 1.40
CA THR A 202 24.61 3.15 0.20
C THR A 202 24.44 2.29 -1.04
N TYR A 203 23.47 2.69 -1.87
CA TYR A 203 23.12 2.06 -3.14
C TYR A 203 23.35 3.04 -4.28
N HIS A 204 23.68 2.52 -5.45
CA HIS A 204 23.93 3.31 -6.65
C HIS A 204 23.17 2.73 -7.85
N LEU A 205 22.55 3.62 -8.62
CA LEU A 205 21.92 3.27 -9.90
C LEU A 205 22.93 3.44 -11.04
N ASP A 206 23.27 2.33 -11.70
CA ASP A 206 24.06 2.35 -12.93
C ASP A 206 23.26 2.98 -14.08
N ARG A 207 23.84 3.98 -14.74
CA ARG A 207 23.15 4.75 -15.80
C ARG A 207 22.96 3.98 -17.10
N ASN A 208 23.83 3.00 -17.38
CA ASN A 208 23.80 2.28 -18.65
C ASN A 208 22.84 1.11 -18.57
N SER A 209 22.88 0.36 -17.46
CA SER A 209 22.00 -0.79 -17.28
C SER A 209 20.69 -0.47 -16.57
N TYR A 210 20.55 0.72 -15.97
CA TYR A 210 19.42 1.07 -15.10
C TYR A 210 19.20 0.05 -13.99
N LYS A 211 20.31 -0.44 -13.41
CA LYS A 211 20.30 -1.43 -12.32
C LYS A 211 20.91 -0.86 -11.06
N TRP A 212 20.26 -1.14 -9.95
CA TRP A 212 20.74 -0.80 -8.63
C TRP A 212 21.79 -1.80 -8.15
N ARG A 213 22.73 -1.32 -7.34
CA ARG A 213 23.66 -2.16 -6.57
C ARG A 213 24.06 -1.48 -5.26
N ALA A 214 24.28 -2.27 -4.22
CA ALA A 214 24.93 -1.82 -3.00
C ALA A 214 26.40 -1.52 -3.30
N ILE A 215 26.90 -0.40 -2.79
CA ILE A 215 28.29 0.05 -3.01
C ILE A 215 29.03 0.31 -1.70
N ARG A 216 28.31 0.42 -0.58
CA ARG A 216 28.90 0.65 0.73
C ARG A 216 27.98 0.15 1.83
N HIS A 217 28.59 -0.41 2.87
CA HIS A 217 27.95 -0.71 4.14
C HIS A 217 28.91 -0.28 5.26
N LYS A 218 28.40 0.36 6.31
CA LYS A 218 29.18 0.78 7.48
C LYS A 218 28.30 0.80 8.73
N ILE A 219 28.86 0.38 9.86
CA ILE A 219 28.29 0.62 11.19
C ILE A 219 28.89 1.91 11.77
N ILE A 220 28.05 2.79 12.29
CA ILE A 220 28.44 4.07 12.91
C ILE A 220 28.04 4.00 14.38
N GLY A 221 28.99 4.21 15.29
CA GLY A 221 28.72 4.24 16.74
C GLY A 221 29.36 3.11 17.55
N GLU A 222 30.09 2.18 16.93
CA GLU A 222 30.90 1.22 17.69
C GLU A 222 32.03 1.94 18.43
N GLN A 223 32.04 1.82 19.76
CA GLN A 223 33.26 2.06 20.53
C GLN A 223 34.25 0.95 20.18
N LYS A 224 35.45 1.33 19.71
CA LYS A 224 36.54 0.38 19.58
C LYS A 224 36.95 -0.02 21.00
N GLU A 225 36.75 -1.30 21.34
CA GLU A 225 37.46 -1.91 22.47
C GLU A 225 38.95 -2.04 22.17
#